data_AF-A0A1F9KKF4-F1
#
_entry.id   AF-A0A1F9KKF4-F1
#
_cell.length_a   1.000
_cell.length_b   1.000
_cell.length_c   1.000
_cell.angle_alpha   90.00
_cell.angle_beta   90.00
_cell.angle_gamma   90.00
#
_symmetry.space_group_name_H-M   'P 1'
#
loop_
_entity.id
_entity.type
_entity.pdbx_description
1 polymer ?
#
loop_
_entity_poly.entity_id
_entity_poly.type
_entity_poly.pdbx_seq_one_letter_code
_entity_poly.pdbx_strand_id
1 'polypeptide(L)'
;MKSRVAPGPLIRVIALGGIGAIYWVGYALSLFDYSDVVVMATGWGVPIYIAFWAQNDSQSSGYWPAFHYAWYLIGFWPIALPHYLIRTRGTRGIPILALFVLLLTSWFWGYWLGILVGWSLGWYSSEAIRGLWNAAP
;
A
#
# COMPACT_ATOMS: atom_id res chain seq x y z
N MET A 1 -1.14 -10.56 28.80
CA MET A 1 0.20 -10.36 28.21
C MET A 1 0.10 -9.36 27.07
N LYS A 2 0.78 -8.22 27.14
CA LYS A 2 0.89 -7.27 26.02
C LYS A 2 1.94 -7.82 25.04
N SER A 3 1.52 -8.46 23.95
CA SER A 3 2.44 -8.76 22.85
C SER A 3 2.90 -7.43 22.26
N ARG A 4 4.15 -7.08 22.51
CA ARG A 4 4.77 -5.93 21.84
C ARG A 4 5.15 -6.45 20.47
N VAL A 5 4.33 -6.14 19.47
CA VAL A 5 4.72 -6.29 18.07
C VAL A 5 6.05 -5.57 17.93
N ALA A 6 7.13 -6.31 17.64
CA ALA A 6 8.43 -5.68 17.40
C ALA A 6 8.22 -4.64 16.29
N PRO A 7 8.72 -3.40 16.40
CA PRO A 7 8.44 -2.34 15.41
C PRO A 7 9.01 -2.65 14.01
N GLY A 8 9.94 -3.61 13.91
CA GLY A 8 10.66 -3.96 12.69
C GLY A 8 9.78 -4.26 11.46
N PRO A 9 8.76 -5.13 11.53
CA PRO A 9 7.93 -5.44 10.38
C PRO A 9 7.09 -4.25 9.91
N LEU A 10 6.53 -3.47 10.83
CA LEU A 10 5.72 -2.30 10.47
C LEU A 10 6.56 -1.24 9.75
N ILE A 11 7.77 -0.96 10.26
CA ILE A 11 8.72 -0.05 9.62
C ILE A 11 9.05 -0.50 8.20
N ARG A 12 9.21 -1.82 7.97
CA ARG A 12 9.50 -2.37 6.64
C ARG A 12 8.32 -2.21 5.67
N VAL A 13 7.07 -2.39 6.12
CA VAL A 13 5.87 -2.12 5.27
C VAL A 13 5.81 -0.63 4.92
N ILE A 14 6.02 0.24 5.90
CA ILE A 14 6.02 1.69 5.70
C ILE A 14 7.11 2.08 4.68
N ALA A 15 8.31 1.52 4.82
CA ALA A 15 9.41 1.77 3.89
C ALA A 15 9.06 1.30 2.47
N LEU A 16 8.53 0.09 2.31
CA LEU A 16 8.12 -0.45 1.00
C LEU A 16 7.01 0.39 0.35
N GLY A 17 5.96 0.74 1.10
CA GLY A 17 4.88 1.59 0.59
C GLY A 17 5.35 3.02 0.29
N GLY A 18 6.29 3.56 1.08
CA GLY A 18 6.92 4.85 0.84
C GLY A 18 7.76 4.87 -0.44
N ILE A 19 8.57 3.84 -0.67
CA ILE A 19 9.33 3.67 -1.94
C ILE A 19 8.37 3.60 -3.12
N GLY A 20 7.27 2.84 -3.00
CA GLY A 20 6.22 2.80 -4.02
C GLY A 20 5.63 4.18 -4.31
N ALA A 21 5.19 4.90 -3.28
CA ALA A 21 4.63 6.24 -3.44
C ALA A 21 5.61 7.20 -4.14
N ILE A 22 6.88 7.22 -3.74
CA ILE A 22 7.92 8.06 -4.35
C ILE A 22 8.12 7.72 -5.83
N TYR A 23 8.18 6.43 -6.15
CA TYR A 23 8.30 5.99 -7.53
C TYR A 23 7.10 6.45 -8.38
N TRP A 24 5.87 6.31 -7.89
CA TRP A 24 4.68 6.74 -8.62
C TRP A 24 4.56 8.27 -8.77
N VAL A 25 5.03 9.04 -7.78
CA VAL A 25 5.18 10.50 -7.91
C VAL A 25 6.17 10.84 -9.02
N GLY A 26 7.36 10.22 -9.00
CA GLY A 26 8.39 10.49 -10.00
C GLY A 26 7.96 10.05 -11.41
N TYR A 27 7.27 8.92 -11.53
CA TYR A 27 6.67 8.48 -12.79
C TYR A 27 5.64 9.48 -13.32
N ALA A 28 4.70 9.95 -12.50
CA ALA A 28 3.73 10.96 -12.90
C ALA A 28 4.43 12.24 -13.37
N LEU A 29 5.48 12.66 -12.65
CA LEU A 29 6.31 13.81 -12.99
C LEU A 29 7.27 13.57 -14.18
N SER A 30 7.22 12.41 -14.86
CA SER A 30 8.14 12.05 -15.94
C SER A 30 9.62 12.08 -15.54
N LEU A 31 9.92 11.92 -14.24
CA LEU A 31 11.27 11.79 -13.70
C LEU A 31 11.81 10.37 -13.79
N PHE A 32 10.90 9.38 -13.85
CA PHE A 32 11.21 7.97 -13.95
C PHE A 32 10.46 7.33 -15.12
N ASP A 33 11.10 6.40 -15.82
CA ASP A 33 10.45 5.54 -16.79
C ASP A 33 9.63 4.45 -16.11
N TYR A 34 8.61 3.96 -16.82
CA TYR A 34 7.82 2.82 -16.37
C TYR A 34 8.67 1.55 -16.27
N SER A 35 8.63 0.89 -15.12
CA SER A 35 9.33 -0.36 -14.82
C SER A 35 8.36 -1.40 -14.28
N ASP A 36 8.15 -2.48 -15.03
CA ASP A 36 7.36 -3.63 -14.61
C ASP A 36 7.88 -4.21 -13.28
N VAL A 37 9.21 -4.23 -13.09
CA VAL A 37 9.83 -4.77 -11.89
C VAL A 37 9.43 -3.96 -10.65
N VAL A 38 9.47 -2.63 -10.74
CA VAL A 38 9.09 -1.77 -9.61
C VAL A 38 7.59 -1.84 -9.34
N VAL A 39 6.77 -1.89 -10.40
CA VAL A 39 5.33 -2.05 -10.28
C VAL A 39 4.97 -3.39 -9.63
N MET A 40 5.61 -4.49 -10.04
CA MET A 40 5.38 -5.80 -9.44
C MET A 40 5.89 -5.86 -7.99
N ALA A 41 7.07 -5.30 -7.72
CA ALA A 41 7.64 -5.27 -6.37
C ALA A 41 6.80 -4.44 -5.39
N THR A 42 6.30 -3.28 -5.82
CA THR A 42 5.49 -2.39 -4.96
C THR A 42 4.04 -2.85 -4.87
N GLY A 43 3.47 -3.34 -5.99
CA GLY A 43 2.09 -3.83 -6.07
C GLY A 43 1.87 -5.15 -5.35
N TRP A 44 2.79 -6.12 -5.48
CA TRP A 44 2.67 -7.43 -4.81
C TRP A 44 3.48 -7.56 -3.53
N GLY A 45 4.62 -6.88 -3.44
CA GLY A 45 5.49 -6.96 -2.26
C GLY A 45 4.80 -6.42 -1.01
N VAL A 46 4.02 -5.35 -1.11
CA VAL A 46 3.27 -4.80 0.04
C VAL A 46 2.21 -5.79 0.55
N PRO A 47 1.26 -6.31 -0.27
CA PRO A 47 0.32 -7.35 0.17
C PRO A 47 0.98 -8.60 0.74
N ILE A 48 2.02 -9.10 0.08
CA ILE A 48 2.75 -10.30 0.53
C ILE A 48 3.36 -10.05 1.90
N TYR A 49 4.00 -8.90 2.10
CA TYR A 49 4.61 -8.56 3.38
C TYR A 49 3.56 -8.41 4.48
N ILE A 50 2.43 -7.77 4.20
CA ILE A 50 1.30 -7.63 5.15
C ILE A 50 0.78 -9.01 5.55
N ALA A 51 0.65 -9.93 4.59
CA ALA A 51 0.20 -11.28 4.86
C ALA A 51 1.16 -12.02 5.80
N PHE A 52 2.47 -11.97 5.55
CA PHE A 52 3.46 -12.58 6.44
C PHE A 52 3.49 -11.92 7.82
N TRP A 53 3.36 -10.60 7.88
CA TRP A 53 3.26 -9.89 9.15
C TRP A 53 2.04 -10.34 9.95
N ALA A 54 0.86 -10.37 9.32
CA ALA A 54 -0.39 -10.77 9.98
C ALA A 54 -0.34 -12.24 10.42
N GLN A 55 0.26 -13.11 9.63
CA GLN A 55 0.49 -14.51 10.00
C GLN A 55 1.38 -14.62 11.25
N ASN A 56 2.55 -13.98 11.25
CA ASN A 56 3.48 -14.01 12.39
C ASN A 56 2.86 -13.40 13.65
N ASP A 57 2.12 -12.31 13.51
CA ASP A 57 1.42 -11.61 14.59
C ASP A 57 0.26 -12.47 15.15
N SER A 58 -0.47 -13.19 14.30
CA SER A 58 -1.55 -14.10 14.70
C SER A 58 -1.05 -15.28 15.55
N GLN A 59 0.14 -15.81 15.24
CA GLN A 59 0.80 -16.85 16.03
C GLN A 59 1.10 -16.35 17.45
N SER A 60 1.56 -15.10 17.58
CA SER A 60 1.88 -14.50 18.88
C SER A 60 0.66 -14.11 19.72
N SER A 61 -0.50 -13.90 19.08
CA SER A 61 -1.74 -13.48 19.74
C SER A 61 -2.71 -14.63 20.04
N GLY A 62 -2.36 -15.86 19.65
CA GLY A 62 -3.21 -17.05 19.82
C GLY A 62 -4.45 -17.06 18.92
N TYR A 63 -4.50 -16.18 17.91
CA TYR A 63 -5.62 -16.09 16.98
C TYR A 63 -5.41 -17.07 15.81
N TRP A 64 -5.57 -18.36 16.10
CA TRP A 64 -5.19 -19.49 15.26
C TRP A 64 -6.42 -20.39 15.06
N PRO A 65 -7.08 -20.39 13.88
CA PRO A 65 -6.50 -20.97 12.66
C PRO A 65 -6.72 -20.17 11.35
N ALA A 66 -7.43 -19.04 11.37
CA ALA A 66 -7.83 -18.32 10.16
C ALA A 66 -6.65 -17.78 9.31
N PHE A 67 -5.45 -17.71 9.89
CA PHE A 67 -4.23 -17.15 9.28
C PHE A 67 -3.15 -18.18 8.98
N HIS A 68 -3.49 -19.46 9.01
CA HIS A 68 -2.54 -20.53 8.69
C HIS A 68 -2.03 -20.46 7.24
N TYR A 69 -2.81 -19.84 6.35
CA TYR A 69 -2.50 -19.70 4.94
C TYR A 69 -2.23 -18.24 4.61
N ALA A 70 -0.96 -17.85 4.44
CA ALA A 70 -0.59 -16.52 3.96
C ALA A 70 -1.30 -16.15 2.65
N TRP A 71 -1.57 -17.14 1.79
CA TRP A 71 -2.36 -16.97 0.56
C TRP A 71 -3.81 -16.56 0.81
N TYR A 72 -4.42 -17.04 1.89
CA TYR A 72 -5.77 -16.59 2.28
C TYR A 72 -5.76 -15.10 2.64
N LEU A 73 -4.71 -14.64 3.34
CA LEU A 73 -4.50 -13.22 3.56
C LEU A 73 -4.29 -12.47 2.24
N ILE A 74 -3.47 -12.96 1.31
CA ILE A 74 -3.24 -12.26 0.04
C ILE A 74 -4.52 -12.13 -0.79
N GLY A 75 -5.37 -13.17 -0.84
CA GLY A 75 -6.62 -13.14 -1.61
C GLY A 75 -7.79 -12.44 -0.90
N PHE A 76 -7.87 -12.54 0.43
CA PHE A 76 -8.99 -12.03 1.23
C PHE A 76 -8.58 -10.93 2.23
N TRP A 77 -7.43 -10.29 2.06
CA TRP A 77 -6.97 -9.21 2.94
C TRP A 77 -8.01 -8.11 3.19
N PRO A 78 -8.88 -7.70 2.22
CA PRO A 78 -9.85 -6.63 2.47
C PRO A 78 -10.87 -6.97 3.55
N ILE A 79 -11.06 -8.26 3.84
CA ILE A 79 -12.01 -8.77 4.84
C ILE A 79 -11.26 -9.39 6.02
N ALA A 80 -10.25 -10.22 5.74
CA ALA A 80 -9.50 -10.95 6.74
C ALA A 80 -8.69 -10.02 7.65
N LEU A 81 -8.06 -8.98 7.10
CA LEU A 81 -7.22 -8.05 7.87
C LEU A 81 -8.05 -7.15 8.81
N PRO A 82 -9.16 -6.51 8.38
CA PRO A 82 -10.05 -5.80 9.31
C PRO A 82 -10.60 -6.71 10.41
N HIS A 83 -11.09 -7.90 10.04
CA HIS A 83 -11.65 -8.85 11.01
C HIS A 83 -10.60 -9.24 12.06
N TYR A 84 -9.37 -9.53 11.63
CA TYR A 84 -8.24 -9.80 12.50
C TYR A 84 -7.95 -8.66 13.48
N LEU A 85 -7.82 -7.44 12.97
CA LEU A 85 -7.45 -6.27 13.76
C LEU A 85 -8.54 -5.92 14.79
N ILE A 86 -9.81 -6.03 14.40
CA ILE A 86 -10.94 -5.83 15.31
C ILE A 86 -10.93 -6.90 16.40
N ARG A 87 -10.73 -8.18 16.06
CA ARG A 87 -10.74 -9.28 17.03
C ARG A 87 -9.57 -9.27 17.99
N THR A 88 -8.37 -8.89 17.54
CA THR A 88 -7.16 -8.92 18.37
C THR A 88 -6.91 -7.61 19.12
N ARG A 89 -7.28 -6.47 18.52
CA ARG A 89 -6.92 -5.13 19.03
C ARG A 89 -8.11 -4.21 19.28
N GLY A 90 -9.33 -4.60 18.89
CA GLY A 90 -10.52 -3.75 19.01
C GLY A 90 -10.37 -2.43 18.26
N THR A 91 -10.81 -1.32 18.87
CA THR A 91 -10.71 0.03 18.28
C THR A 91 -9.28 0.50 18.08
N ARG A 92 -8.31 -0.04 18.84
CA ARG A 92 -6.87 0.25 18.63
C ARG A 92 -6.33 -0.36 17.32
N GLY A 93 -7.08 -1.27 16.69
CA GLY A 93 -6.77 -1.80 15.37
C GLY A 93 -7.09 -0.85 14.21
N ILE A 94 -7.95 0.16 14.42
CA ILE A 94 -8.40 1.08 13.36
C ILE A 94 -7.24 1.88 12.76
N PRO A 95 -6.34 2.51 13.54
CA PRO A 95 -5.21 3.25 12.96
C PRO A 95 -4.26 2.33 12.17
N ILE A 96 -4.09 1.08 12.62
CA ILE A 96 -3.27 0.08 11.94
C ILE A 96 -3.90 -0.32 10.61
N LEU A 97 -5.22 -0.53 10.59
CA LEU A 97 -5.96 -0.83 9.37
C LEU A 97 -5.89 0.32 8.38
N ALA A 98 -6.11 1.56 8.84
CA ALA A 98 -6.03 2.75 8.00
C ALA A 98 -4.63 2.89 7.37
N LEU A 99 -3.57 2.67 8.16
CA LEU A 99 -2.21 2.65 7.64
C LEU A 99 -2.01 1.57 6.57
N PHE A 100 -2.53 0.36 6.76
CA PHE A 100 -2.42 -0.69 5.75
C PHE A 100 -3.17 -0.35 4.46
N VAL A 101 -4.38 0.19 4.54
CA VAL A 101 -5.14 0.63 3.37
C VAL A 101 -4.36 1.72 2.63
N LEU A 102 -3.80 2.69 3.36
CA LEU A 102 -2.99 3.76 2.78
C LEU A 102 -1.74 3.23 2.09
N LEU A 103 -1.06 2.23 2.67
CA LEU A 103 0.13 1.61 2.06
C LEU A 103 -0.21 0.76 0.84
N LEU A 104 -1.34 0.04 0.85
CA LEU A 104 -1.82 -0.74 -0.29
C LEU A 104 -2.29 0.12 -1.45
N THR A 105 -2.81 1.31 -1.15
CA THR A 105 -3.23 2.31 -2.15
C THR A 105 -2.16 3.35 -2.42
N SER A 106 -0.94 3.16 -1.91
CA SER A 106 0.16 4.14 -2.01
C SER A 106 0.53 4.46 -3.45
N TRP A 107 0.44 3.49 -4.36
CA TRP A 107 0.67 3.70 -5.80
C TRP A 107 -0.34 4.67 -6.41
N PHE A 108 -1.62 4.52 -6.06
CA PHE A 108 -2.69 5.40 -6.48
C PHE A 108 -2.46 6.82 -5.94
N TRP A 109 -2.22 6.95 -4.63
CA TRP A 109 -1.99 8.26 -4.01
C TRP A 109 -0.72 8.95 -4.50
N GLY A 110 0.37 8.20 -4.68
CA GLY A 110 1.62 8.73 -5.22
C GLY A 110 1.46 9.27 -6.64
N TYR A 111 0.76 8.53 -7.50
CA TYR A 111 0.48 8.97 -8.86
C TYR A 111 -0.34 10.27 -8.89
N TRP A 112 -1.44 10.34 -8.13
CA TRP A 112 -2.27 11.55 -8.05
C TRP A 112 -1.53 12.74 -7.45
N LEU A 113 -0.71 12.51 -6.42
CA LEU A 113 0.12 13.56 -5.86
C LEU A 113 1.10 14.12 -6.90
N GLY A 114 1.73 13.26 -7.70
CA GLY A 114 2.61 13.68 -8.79
C GLY A 114 1.89 14.52 -9.84
N ILE A 115 0.66 14.14 -10.22
CA ILE A 115 -0.18 14.96 -11.10
C ILE A 115 -0.42 16.34 -10.47
N LEU A 116 -0.91 16.39 -9.22
CA LEU A 116 -1.19 17.65 -8.54
C LEU A 116 0.04 18.57 -8.46
N VAL A 117 1.22 17.98 -8.17
CA VAL A 117 2.49 18.71 -8.16
C VAL A 117 2.83 19.23 -9.55
N GLY A 118 2.75 18.39 -10.59
CA GLY A 118 3.03 18.82 -11.96
C GLY A 118 2.08 19.93 -12.44
N TRP A 119 0.81 19.91 -12.01
CA TRP A 119 -0.14 20.99 -12.27
C TRP A 119 0.29 22.29 -11.60
N SER A 120 0.70 22.22 -10.33
CA SER A 120 1.18 23.40 -9.58
C SER A 120 2.46 24.01 -10.16
N LEU A 121 3.29 23.19 -10.82
CA LEU A 121 4.54 23.61 -11.47
C LEU A 121 4.33 24.07 -12.92
N GLY A 122 3.11 24.00 -13.46
CA GLY A 122 2.82 24.34 -14.86
C GLY A 122 3.39 23.36 -15.88
N TRP A 123 3.82 22.17 -15.44
CA TRP A 123 4.37 21.12 -16.33
C TRP A 123 3.29 20.51 -17.23
N TYR A 124 2.07 20.40 -16.73
CA TYR A 124 0.91 20.09 -17.55
C TYR A 124 0.33 21.39 -18.08
N SER A 125 0.96 21.94 -19.12
CA SER A 125 0.34 23.02 -19.88
C SER A 125 -0.97 22.51 -20.50
N SER A 126 -1.92 23.42 -20.72
CA SER A 126 -3.24 23.14 -21.27
C SER A 126 -3.24 22.41 -22.62
N GLU A 127 -2.09 22.38 -23.32
CA GLU A 127 -1.92 21.68 -24.60
C GLU A 127 -1.80 20.15 -24.44
N ALA A 128 -1.16 19.65 -23.38
CA ALA A 128 -1.09 18.21 -23.09
C ALA A 128 -2.47 17.65 -22.70
N ILE A 129 -3.25 18.45 -21.96
CA ILE A 129 -4.64 18.12 -21.59
C ILE A 129 -5.56 18.16 -22.81
N ARG A 130 -5.39 19.13 -23.71
CA ARG A 130 -6.10 19.16 -25.01
C ARG A 130 -5.73 17.95 -25.87
N GLY A 131 -4.47 17.53 -25.86
CA GLY A 131 -4.01 16.31 -26.55
C GLY A 131 -4.70 15.05 -26.04
N LEU A 132 -4.80 14.88 -24.72
CA LEU A 132 -5.50 13.74 -24.10
C LEU A 132 -7.02 13.80 -24.32
N TRP A 133 -7.63 14.98 -24.31
CA TRP A 133 -9.06 15.16 -24.58
C TRP A 133 -9.42 14.89 -26.06
N ASN A 134 -8.53 15.26 -26.99
CA ASN A 134 -8.72 15.02 -28.42
C ASN A 134 -8.34 13.58 -28.86
N ALA A 135 -7.59 12.86 -28.03
CA ALA A 135 -7.20 11.46 -28.27
C ALA A 135 -8.17 10.44 -27.64
N ALA A 136 -9.15 10.89 -26.86
CA ALA A 136 -10.24 10.04 -26.40
C ALA A 136 -11.24 9.80 -27.56
N PRO A 137 -11.60 8.55 -27.88
CA PRO A 137 -12.51 8.21 -28.97
C PRO A 137 -13.95 8.70 -28.75
#